data_AF-A0A1C6DTZ9-F1
#
_entry.id   AF-A0A1C6DTZ9-F1
#
_cell.length_a   1.000
_cell.length_b   1.000
_cell.length_c   1.000
_cell.angle_alpha   90.00
_cell.angle_beta   90.00
_cell.angle_gamma   90.00
#
_symmetry.space_group_name_H-M   'P 1'
#
loop_
_entity.id
_entity.type
_entity.pdbx_description
1 polymer ?
#
loop_
_entity_poly.entity_id
_entity_poly.type
_entity_poly.pdbx_seq_one_letter_code
_entity_poly.pdbx_strand_id
1 'polypeptide(L)' 'MKSKIWKTGDTCFVITNKKKRQSMEYKVLSFDGRFYFLESRTGSHINASPSRMFRSKEDATASLG' A
#
# COMPACT_ATOMS: atom_id res chain seq x y z
N MET A 1 -17.94 7.65 -3.46
CA MET A 1 -16.50 7.54 -3.17
C MET A 1 -15.83 6.83 -4.33
N LYS A 2 -14.93 7.49 -5.09
CA LYS A 2 -14.22 6.83 -6.19
C LYS A 2 -13.31 5.77 -5.58
N SER A 3 -13.58 4.48 -5.84
CA SER A 3 -12.62 3.42 -5.52
C SER A 3 -11.29 3.80 -6.15
N LYS A 4 -10.25 4.04 -5.34
CA LYS A 4 -8.88 4.25 -5.82
C LYS A 4 -8.44 2.93 -6.46
N ILE A 5 -8.56 2.83 -7.78
CA ILE A 5 -8.04 1.69 -8.55
C ILE A 5 -6.53 1.88 -8.66
N TRP A 6 -5.77 0.88 -8.23
CA TRP A 6 -4.32 0.85 -8.41
C TRP A 6 -3.98 0.08 -9.69
N LYS A 7 -2.99 0.58 -10.43
CA LYS A 7 -2.51 -0.09 -11.65
C LYS A 7 -1.21 -0.81 -11.36
N THR A 8 -0.94 -1.90 -12.09
CA THR A 8 0.39 -2.54 -12.08
C THR A 8 1.46 -1.50 -12.43
N GLY A 9 2.55 -1.50 -11.65
CA GLY A 9 3.61 -0.51 -11.73
C GLY A 9 3.41 0.73 -10.85
N ASP A 10 2.19 0.98 -10.32
CA ASP A 10 1.96 2.10 -9.40
C ASP A 10 2.78 1.92 -8.12
N THR A 11 3.30 3.04 -7.61
CA THR A 11 3.88 3.10 -6.26
C THR A 11 2.78 3.36 -5.23
N CYS A 12 2.83 2.63 -4.13
CA CYS A 12 1.93 2.81 -2.99
C CYS A 12 2.70 2.73 -1.67
N PHE A 13 2.10 3.28 -0.61
CA PHE A 13 2.62 3.20 0.75
C PHE A 13 1.70 2.34 1.59
N VAL A 14 2.25 1.39 2.33
CA VAL A 14 1.49 0.49 3.21
C VAL A 14 2.00 0.62 4.62
N ILE A 15 1.08 0.75 5.57
CA ILE A 15 1.42 0.79 7.00
C ILE A 15 1.86 -0.60 7.45
N THR A 16 3.13 -0.69 7.85
CA THR A 16 3.77 -1.90 8.37
C THR A 16 3.74 -1.94 9.89
N ASN A 17 3.78 -0.78 10.56
CA ASN A 17 3.66 -0.67 12.01
C ASN A 17 2.82 0.54 12.43
N LYS A 18 1.61 0.27 12.94
CA LYS A 18 0.67 1.31 13.41
C LYS A 18 1.19 2.07 14.63
N LYS A 19 1.75 1.37 15.63
CA LYS A 19 2.24 1.99 16.88
C LYS A 19 3.39 2.96 16.62
N LYS A 20 4.26 2.62 15.67
CA LYS A 20 5.39 3.47 15.27
C LYS A 20 5.04 4.46 14.15
N ARG A 21 3.79 4.47 13.68
CA ARG A 21 3.33 5.24 12.50
C ARG A 21 4.24 5.05 11.28
N GLN A 22 4.74 3.83 11.08
CA GLN A 22 5.66 3.51 9.99
C GLN A 22 4.89 2.94 8.80
N SER A 23 5.19 3.48 7.63
CA SER A 23 4.77 2.98 6.34
C SER A 23 6.00 2.66 5.48
N MET A 24 5.83 1.73 4.55
CA MET A 24 6.86 1.37 3.57
C MET A 24 6.30 1.48 2.16
N GLU A 25 7.18 1.85 1.24
CA GLU A 25 6.89 1.95 -0.19
C GLU A 25 6.91 0.58 -0.86
N TYR A 26 5.95 0.34 -1.74
CA TYR A 26 5.85 -0.84 -2.57
C TYR A 26 5.38 -0.49 -3.98
N LYS A 27 5.76 -1.31 -4.97
CA LYS A 27 5.18 -1.34 -6.31
C LYS A 27 4.04 -2.34 -6.39
N VAL A 28 2.97 -1.97 -7.10
CA VAL A 28 1.84 -2.85 -7.38
C VAL A 28 2.20 -3.81 -8.52
N LEU A 29 2.07 -5.11 -8.29
CA LEU A 29 2.29 -6.14 -9.31
C LEU A 29 0.99 -6.58 -9.96
N SER A 30 -0.02 -6.94 -9.17
CA SER A 30 -1.30 -7.46 -9.66
C SER A 30 -2.39 -7.35 -8.60
N PHE A 31 -3.63 -7.67 -8.97
CA PHE A 31 -4.80 -7.70 -8.10
C PHE A 31 -5.56 -9.01 -8.32
N ASP A 32 -5.82 -9.78 -7.25
CA ASP A 32 -6.57 -11.05 -7.34
C ASP A 32 -8.10 -10.87 -7.26
N GLY A 33 -8.59 -9.63 -7.18
CA GLY A 33 -10.00 -9.33 -6.90
C GLY A 33 -10.30 -8.96 -5.45
N ARG A 34 -9.36 -9.19 -4.52
CA ARG A 34 -9.48 -8.90 -3.09
C ARG A 34 -8.27 -8.16 -2.52
N PHE A 35 -7.06 -8.56 -2.90
CA PHE A 35 -5.79 -8.04 -2.45
C PHE A 35 -4.91 -7.67 -3.65
N TYR A 36 -4.10 -6.63 -3.45
CA TYR A 36 -3.01 -6.30 -4.35
C TYR A 36 -1.75 -7.05 -3.93
N PHE A 37 -1.07 -7.66 -4.88
CA PHE A 37 0.28 -8.19 -4.72
C PHE A 37 1.27 -7.05 -4.91
N LEU A 38 2.17 -6.89 -3.94
CA LEU A 38 3.07 -5.76 -3.84
C LEU A 38 4.52 -6.22 -3.69
N GLU A 39 5.45 -5.46 -4.27
CA GLU A 39 6.89 -5.69 -4.18
C GLU A 39 7.59 -4.49 -3.54
N SER A 40 8.43 -4.74 -2.53
CA SER A 40 9.27 -3.71 -1.92
C SER A 40 10.50 -3.44 -2.77
N ARG A 41 11.18 -2.32 -2.53
CA ARG A 41 12.48 -2.04 -3.18
C ARG A 41 13.54 -3.12 -2.94
N THR A 42 13.41 -3.92 -1.88
CA THR A 42 14.34 -5.01 -1.53
C THR A 42 13.91 -6.37 -2.08
N GLY A 43 12.86 -6.43 -2.91
CA GLY A 43 12.34 -7.67 -3.48
C GLY A 43 11.45 -8.49 -2.54
N SER A 44 11.02 -7.92 -1.42
CA SER A 44 10.07 -8.58 -0.51
C SER A 44 8.65 -8.42 -1.01
N HIS A 45 7.86 -9.48 -0.94
CA HIS A 45 6.50 -9.52 -1.45
C HIS A 45 5.47 -9.55 -0.34
N ILE A 46 4.40 -8.75 -0.48
CA ILE A 46 3.25 -8.78 0.44
C ILE A 46 1.92 -8.67 -0.30
N ASN A 47 0.84 -9.04 0.38
CA ASN A 47 -0.53 -8.78 -0.06
C ASN A 47 -1.14 -7.68 0.81
N ALA A 48 -1.82 -6.71 0.18
CA ALA A 48 -2.50 -5.63 0.88
C ALA A 48 -3.92 -5.42 0.35
N SER A 49 -4.85 -5.13 1.27
CA SER A 49 -6.18 -4.67 0.88
C SER A 49 -6.12 -3.25 0.33
N PRO A 50 -7.03 -2.85 -0.57
CA PRO A 50 -7.09 -1.49 -1.11
C PRO A 50 -7.15 -0.41 0.00
N SER A 51 -7.80 -0.72 1.13
CA SER A 51 -7.93 0.16 2.30
C SER A 51 -6.63 0.41 3.08
N ARG A 52 -5.58 -0.40 2.84
CA ARG A 52 -4.28 -0.27 3.51
C ARG A 52 -3.21 0.37 2.63
N MET A 53 -3.57 0.77 1.42
CA MET A 53 -2.66 1.36 0.44
C MET A 53 -2.92 2.86 0.33
N PHE A 54 -1.84 3.64 0.39
CA PHE A 54 -1.87 5.10 0.43
C PHE A 54 -1.00 5.68 -0.69
N ARG A 55 -1.33 6.89 -1.16
CA ARG A 55 -0.58 7.54 -2.25
C ARG A 55 0.71 8.21 -1.75
N SER A 56 0.80 8.47 -0.45
CA SER A 56 1.98 9.05 0.19
C SER A 56 2.17 8.53 1.63
N LYS A 57 3.32 8.81 2.23
CA LYS A 57 3.58 8.48 3.64
C LYS A 57 2.71 9.33 4.57
N GLU A 58 2.43 10.56 4.17
CA GLU A 58 1.60 11.53 4.89
C GLU A 58 0.15 11.03 4.94
N ASP A 59 -0.41 10.59 3.81
CA ASP A 59 -1.74 9.95 3.74
C ASP A 59 -1.82 8.74 4.67
N ALA A 60 -0.78 7.89 4.65
CA ALA A 60 -0.71 6.72 5.52
C ALA A 60 -0.69 7.12 7.00
N THR A 61 0.08 8.15 7.36
CA THR A 61 0.20 8.62 8.74
C THR A 61 -1.08 9.30 9.23
N ALA A 62 -1.75 10.06 8.36
CA ALA A 62 -3.03 10.72 8.63
C ALA A 62 -4.16 9.71 8.85
N SER A 63 -4.09 8.53 8.21
CA SER A 63 -5.08 7.46 8.41
C SER A 63 -5.03 6.80 9.80
N LEU A 64 -3.98 7.07 10.59
CA LEU A 64 -3.78 6.49 11.92
C LEU A 64 -4.44 7.28 13.06
N GLY A 65 -4.99 8.47 12.78
CA GLY A 65 -5.53 9.38 13.79
C GLY A 65 -4.55 10.48 14.20
#